data_AF-A0A7C2C0Z5-F1
#
_entry.id   AF-A0A7C2C0Z5-F1
#
_cell.length_a   1.000
_cell.length_b   1.000
_cell.length_c   1.000
_cell.angle_alpha   90.00
_cell.angle_beta   90.00
_cell.angle_gamma   90.00
#
_symmetry.space_group_name_H-M   'P 1'
#
loop_
_entity.id
_entity.type
_entity.pdbx_description
1 polymer ?
#
loop_
_entity_poly.entity_id
_entity_poly.type
_entity_poly.pdbx_seq_one_letter_code
_entity_poly.pdbx_strand_id
1 'polypeptide(L)'
;MLGLENEVKRAFERYRKALEEALEATLERARAKEALEARVAQGLLSGEVQGRNAEEREAKARALYAELYRALAEAEERYQRAKAELEIARAYTEEVGLLVRLVSEGVRL
;
A
#
# COMPACT_ATOMS: atom_id res chain seq x y z
N MET A 1 4.11 -35.52 -5.15
CA MET A 1 2.94 -35.00 -4.40
C MET A 1 3.33 -34.07 -3.25
N LEU A 2 4.18 -34.48 -2.29
CA LEU A 2 4.59 -33.63 -1.15
C LEU A 2 5.27 -32.29 -1.55
N GLY A 3 6.01 -32.24 -2.66
CA GLY A 3 6.63 -31.00 -3.16
C GLY A 3 5.60 -29.95 -3.61
N LEU A 4 4.64 -30.36 -4.43
CA LEU A 4 3.57 -29.49 -4.95
C LEU A 4 2.64 -29.00 -3.84
N GLU A 5 2.31 -29.86 -2.88
CA GLU A 5 1.49 -29.47 -1.72
C GLU A 5 2.17 -28.38 -0.88
N ASN A 6 3.48 -28.51 -0.66
CA ASN A 6 4.26 -27.48 0.05
C ASN A 6 4.34 -26.17 -0.73
N GLU A 7 4.46 -26.24 -2.05
CA GLU A 7 4.52 -25.08 -2.93
C GLU A 7 3.19 -24.31 -2.95
N VAL A 8 2.06 -25.03 -3.02
CA VAL A 8 0.71 -24.46 -2.87
C VAL A 8 0.55 -23.78 -1.50
N LYS A 9 0.92 -24.45 -0.41
CA LYS A 9 0.85 -23.87 0.94
C LYS A 9 1.66 -22.57 1.04
N ARG A 10 2.89 -22.56 0.53
CA ARG A 10 3.75 -21.37 0.51
C ARG A 10 3.17 -20.23 -0.32
N ALA A 11 2.61 -20.53 -1.50
CA ALA A 11 1.98 -19.53 -2.35
C ALA A 11 0.82 -18.82 -1.63
N PHE A 12 -0.10 -19.59 -1.05
CA PHE A 12 -1.22 -19.04 -0.29
C PHE A 12 -0.79 -18.29 0.98
N GLU A 13 0.20 -18.79 1.71
CA GLU A 13 0.73 -18.08 2.88
C GLU A 13 1.36 -16.74 2.50
N ARG A 14 2.15 -16.69 1.42
CA ARG A 14 2.74 -15.46 0.90
C ARG A 14 1.66 -14.50 0.44
N TYR A 15 0.66 -14.98 -0.30
CA TYR A 15 -0.44 -14.16 -0.78
C TYR A 15 -1.27 -13.57 0.37
N ARG A 16 -1.59 -14.38 1.39
CA ARG A 16 -2.31 -13.90 2.58
C ARG A 16 -1.54 -12.79 3.29
N LYS A 17 -0.23 -12.98 3.53
CA LYS A 17 0.62 -11.97 4.18
C LYS A 17 0.68 -10.69 3.36
N ALA A 18 0.89 -10.78 2.05
CA ALA A 18 0.92 -9.61 1.18
C ALA A 18 -0.42 -8.86 1.16
N LEU A 19 -1.54 -9.58 1.30
CA LEU A 19 -2.88 -9.00 1.36
C LEU A 19 -3.12 -8.26 2.69
N GLU A 20 -2.68 -8.86 3.81
CA GLU A 20 -2.69 -8.22 5.14
C GLU A 20 -1.83 -6.94 5.13
N GLU A 21 -0.60 -7.01 4.62
CA GLU A 21 0.31 -5.86 4.53
C GLU A 21 -0.24 -4.75 3.62
N ALA A 22 -0.82 -5.10 2.48
CA ALA A 22 -1.44 -4.13 1.57
C ALA A 22 -2.67 -3.44 2.21
N LEU A 23 -3.46 -4.17 3.00
CA LEU A 23 -4.58 -3.60 3.74
C LEU A 23 -4.08 -2.64 4.81
N GLU A 24 -3.11 -3.04 5.63
CA GLU A 24 -2.50 -2.20 6.65
C GLU A 24 -1.93 -0.91 6.05
N ALA A 25 -1.12 -1.01 4.98
CA ALA A 25 -0.54 0.14 4.32
C ALA A 25 -1.61 1.07 3.71
N THR A 26 -2.72 0.51 3.22
CA THR A 26 -3.87 1.30 2.72
C THR A 26 -4.50 2.12 3.85
N LEU A 27 -4.70 1.51 5.02
CA LEU A 27 -5.27 2.18 6.19
C LEU A 27 -4.33 3.23 6.77
N GLU A 28 -3.03 2.94 6.85
CA GLU A 28 -2.01 3.89 7.29
C GLU A 28 -1.98 5.12 6.37
N ARG A 29 -1.96 4.92 5.05
CA ARG A 29 -2.02 6.02 4.07
C ARG A 29 -3.28 6.86 4.23
N ALA A 30 -4.44 6.22 4.40
CA ALA A 30 -5.70 6.94 4.57
C ALA A 30 -5.68 7.82 5.84
N ARG A 31 -5.19 7.28 6.96
CA ARG A 31 -5.06 8.02 8.23
C ARG A 31 -4.07 9.18 8.12
N ALA A 32 -2.92 8.96 7.50
CA ALA A 32 -1.92 10.01 7.30
C ALA A 32 -2.48 11.16 6.44
N LYS A 33 -3.23 10.82 5.39
CA LYS A 33 -3.90 11.78 4.52
C LYS A 33 -4.96 12.58 5.28
N GLU A 34 -5.84 11.89 6.00
CA GLU A 34 -6.89 12.53 6.81
C GLU A 34 -6.31 13.46 7.87
N ALA A 35 -5.25 13.04 8.57
CA ALA A 35 -4.57 13.87 9.56
C ALA A 35 -3.97 15.14 8.96
N LEU A 36 -3.33 15.03 7.79
CA LEU A 36 -2.78 16.18 7.08
C LEU A 36 -3.89 17.13 6.61
N GLU A 37 -4.94 16.62 5.96
CA GLU A 37 -6.06 17.42 5.46
C GLU A 37 -6.78 18.14 6.59
N ALA A 38 -7.04 17.46 7.71
CA ALA A 38 -7.64 18.05 8.90
C ALA A 38 -6.78 19.18 9.47
N ARG A 39 -5.46 18.98 9.60
CA ARG A 39 -4.56 20.00 10.15
C ARG A 39 -4.43 21.21 9.22
N VAL A 40 -4.34 20.99 7.90
CA VAL A 40 -4.32 22.06 6.90
C VAL A 40 -5.62 22.87 6.94
N ALA A 41 -6.77 22.21 6.98
CA ALA A 41 -8.06 22.89 7.07
C ALA A 41 -8.18 23.72 8.35
N GLN A 42 -7.78 23.17 9.49
CA GLN A 42 -7.73 23.91 10.76
C GLN A 42 -6.79 25.12 10.67
N GLY A 43 -5.60 24.95 10.08
CA GLY A 43 -4.64 26.02 9.91
C GLY A 43 -5.13 27.16 9.01
N LEU A 44 -5.90 26.83 7.97
CA LEU A 44 -6.55 27.82 7.12
C LEU A 44 -7.64 28.59 7.87
N LEU A 45 -8.49 27.88 8.65
CA LEU A 45 -9.57 28.49 9.42
C LEU A 45 -9.07 29.38 10.56
N SER A 46 -7.97 28.99 11.21
CA SER A 46 -7.36 29.78 12.29
C SER A 46 -6.48 30.93 11.79
N GLY A 47 -6.18 30.97 10.49
CA GLY A 47 -5.23 31.91 9.92
C GLY A 47 -3.77 31.60 10.26
N GLU A 48 -3.45 30.38 10.72
CA GLU A 48 -2.08 29.88 10.88
C GLU A 48 -1.40 29.69 9.50
N VAL A 49 -2.18 29.23 8.52
CA VAL A 49 -1.78 29.12 7.11
C VAL A 49 -2.33 30.31 6.34
N GLN A 50 -1.44 31.22 5.95
CA GLN A 50 -1.78 32.42 5.17
C GLN A 50 -0.99 32.47 3.87
N GLY A 51 -1.55 33.15 2.87
CA GLY A 51 -0.95 33.34 1.56
C GLY A 51 -1.93 34.04 0.60
N ARG A 52 -1.37 34.85 -0.29
CA ARG A 52 -2.14 35.67 -1.25
C ARG A 52 -2.82 34.81 -2.32
N ASN A 53 -2.27 33.63 -2.59
CA ASN A 53 -2.80 32.64 -3.53
C ASN A 53 -2.72 31.22 -2.93
N ALA A 54 -3.17 30.22 -3.69
CA ALA A 54 -3.16 28.82 -3.23
C ALA A 54 -1.75 28.25 -3.05
N GLU A 55 -0.81 28.59 -3.94
CA GLU A 55 0.58 28.12 -3.89
C GLU A 55 1.33 28.63 -2.65
N GLU A 56 1.18 29.90 -2.29
CA GLU A 56 1.77 30.47 -1.08
C GLU A 56 1.20 29.80 0.19
N ARG A 57 -0.12 29.53 0.21
CA ARG A 57 -0.75 28.81 1.32
C ARG A 57 -0.25 27.37 1.42
N GLU A 58 -0.09 26.69 0.29
CA GLU A 58 0.44 25.33 0.27
C GLU A 58 1.91 25.30 0.72
N ALA A 59 2.75 26.20 0.23
CA ALA A 59 4.14 26.32 0.67
C ALA A 59 4.24 26.58 2.17
N LYS A 60 3.36 27.46 2.70
CA LYS A 60 3.29 27.74 4.13
C LYS A 60 2.83 26.52 4.93
N ALA A 61 1.81 25.80 4.46
CA ALA A 61 1.33 24.56 5.08
C ALA A 61 2.40 23.47 5.08
N ARG A 62 3.13 23.29 3.97
CA ARG A 62 4.26 22.35 3.87
C ARG A 62 5.38 22.67 4.85
N ALA A 63 5.67 23.95 5.07
CA ALA A 63 6.66 24.38 6.05
C ALA A 63 6.19 24.14 7.50
N LEU A 64 4.93 24.46 7.81
CA LEU A 64 4.36 24.35 9.17
C LEU A 64 4.08 22.90 9.58
N TYR A 65 3.62 22.09 8.64
CA TYR A 65 3.17 20.71 8.89
C TYR A 65 4.08 19.69 8.21
N ALA A 66 5.38 19.99 8.14
CA ALA A 66 6.39 19.19 7.43
C ALA A 66 6.37 17.71 7.85
N GLU A 67 6.20 17.41 9.14
CA GLU A 67 6.14 16.04 9.64
C GLU A 67 4.88 15.28 9.16
N LEU A 68 3.73 15.96 9.01
CA LEU A 68 2.52 15.34 8.46
C LEU A 68 2.67 15.07 6.95
N TYR A 69 3.31 15.98 6.21
CA TYR A 69 3.65 15.74 4.81
C TYR A 69 4.65 14.58 4.65
N ARG A 70 5.66 14.50 5.53
CA ARG A 70 6.62 13.39 5.54
C ARG A 70 5.91 12.06 5.85
N ALA A 71 5.08 12.03 6.90
CA ALA A 71 4.33 10.83 7.27
C ALA A 71 3.41 10.35 6.14
N LEU A 72 2.75 11.27 5.43
CA LEU A 72 1.96 10.92 4.25
C LEU A 72 2.86 10.35 3.14
N ALA A 73 3.99 10.98 2.83
CA ALA A 73 4.90 10.50 1.79
C ALA A 73 5.45 9.10 2.10
N GLU A 74 5.84 8.84 3.35
CA GLU A 74 6.29 7.52 3.81
C GLU A 74 5.18 6.47 3.72
N ALA A 75 3.96 6.82 4.14
CA ALA A 75 2.81 5.93 4.03
C ALA A 75 2.43 5.64 2.57
N GLU A 76 2.59 6.62 1.67
CA GLU A 76 2.40 6.42 0.23
C GLU A 76 3.45 5.49 -0.37
N GLU A 77 4.73 5.66 -0.03
CA GLU A 77 5.80 4.76 -0.46
C GLU A 77 5.54 3.32 0.02
N ARG A 78 5.20 3.16 1.31
CA ARG A 78 4.86 1.84 1.88
C ARG A 78 3.66 1.21 1.18
N TYR A 79 2.62 2.00 0.91
CA TYR A 79 1.44 1.54 0.18
C TYR A 79 1.80 1.06 -1.23
N GLN A 80 2.62 1.79 -1.98
CA GLN A 80 3.03 1.38 -3.33
C GLN A 80 3.83 0.07 -3.29
N ARG A 81 4.76 -0.06 -2.34
CA ARG A 81 5.53 -1.30 -2.14
C ARG A 81 4.62 -2.49 -1.80
N ALA A 82 3.73 -2.33 -0.83
CA ALA A 82 2.83 -3.41 -0.42
C ALA A 82 1.89 -3.83 -1.56
N LYS A 83 1.42 -2.88 -2.38
CA LYS A 83 0.66 -3.20 -3.59
C LYS A 83 1.46 -3.99 -4.61
N ALA A 84 2.70 -3.60 -4.86
CA ALA A 84 3.57 -4.31 -5.80
C ALA A 84 3.80 -5.76 -5.31
N GLU A 85 4.10 -5.95 -4.03
CA GLU A 85 4.28 -7.29 -3.44
C GLU A 85 3.00 -8.14 -3.49
N LEU A 86 1.84 -7.54 -3.28
CA LEU A 86 0.55 -8.24 -3.43
C LEU A 86 0.34 -8.74 -4.87
N GLU A 87 0.62 -7.92 -5.88
CA GLU A 87 0.51 -8.33 -7.28
C GLU A 87 1.51 -9.44 -7.63
N ILE A 88 2.74 -9.37 -7.11
CA ILE A 88 3.74 -10.44 -7.28
C ILE A 88 3.24 -11.74 -6.63
N ALA A 89 2.75 -11.67 -5.40
CA ALA A 89 2.24 -12.84 -4.68
C ALA A 89 1.00 -13.44 -5.35
N ARG A 90 0.15 -12.59 -5.93
CA ARG A 90 -1.01 -13.01 -6.73
C ARG A 90 -0.57 -13.77 -7.97
N ALA A 91 0.31 -13.18 -8.77
CA ALA A 91 0.81 -13.80 -10.00
C ALA A 91 1.47 -15.16 -9.71
N TYR A 92 2.28 -15.24 -8.64
CA TYR A 92 2.88 -16.50 -8.21
C TYR A 92 1.83 -17.55 -7.80
N THR A 93 0.76 -17.14 -7.11
CA THR A 93 -0.32 -18.05 -6.73
C THR A 93 -1.10 -18.55 -7.95
N GLU A 94 -1.31 -17.69 -8.94
CA GLU A 94 -1.92 -18.05 -10.23
C GLU A 94 -1.04 -19.06 -11.00
N GLU A 95 0.28 -18.83 -11.05
CA GLU A 95 1.26 -19.75 -11.66
C GLU A 95 1.23 -21.13 -11.01
N VAL A 96 1.29 -21.20 -9.67
CA VAL A 96 1.20 -22.47 -8.94
C VAL A 96 -0.15 -23.15 -9.19
N GLY A 97 -1.24 -22.39 -9.28
CA GLY A 97 -2.55 -22.90 -9.64
C GLY A 97 -2.59 -23.55 -11.04
N LEU A 98 -1.90 -22.96 -12.02
CA LEU A 98 -1.76 -23.53 -13.35
C LEU A 98 -0.93 -24.82 -13.33
N LEU A 99 0.18 -24.86 -12.59
CA LEU A 99 1.00 -26.06 -12.43
C LEU A 99 0.19 -27.22 -11.83
N VAL A 100 -0.64 -26.96 -10.81
CA VAL A 100 -1.53 -27.98 -10.22
C VAL A 100 -2.52 -28.52 -11.26
N ARG A 101 -3.09 -27.67 -12.12
CA ARG A 101 -4.01 -28.09 -13.18
C ARG A 101 -3.30 -28.98 -14.21
N LEU A 102 -2.13 -28.56 -14.71
CA LEU A 102 -1.35 -29.33 -15.69
C LEU A 102 -1.01 -30.74 -15.18
N VAL A 103 -0.58 -30.84 -13.91
CA VAL A 103 -0.29 -32.13 -13.28
C VAL A 103 -1.56 -32.98 -13.11
N SER A 104 -2.69 -32.35 -12.78
CA SER A 104 -3.98 -33.03 -12.59
C SER A 104 -4.59 -33.52 -13.91
N GLU A 105 -4.33 -32.82 -15.02
CA GLU A 105 -4.75 -33.18 -16.37
C GLU A 105 -3.83 -34.23 -17.03
N GLY A 106 -2.78 -34.69 -16.33
CA GLY A 106 -1.86 -35.72 -16.82
C GLY A 106 -0.85 -35.22 -17.86
N VAL A 107 -0.71 -33.90 -18.02
CA VAL A 107 0.31 -33.30 -18.87
C VAL A 107 1.66 -33.49 -18.17
N ARG A 108 2.56 -34.29 -18.77
CA ARG A 108 3.93 -34.42 -18.28
C ARG A 108 4.68 -33.12 -18.60
N LEU A 109 5.08 -32.41 -17.55
CA LEU A 109 6.05 -31.30 -17.59
C LEU A 109 7.48 -31.83 -17.76
#